data_AF-A0A085N9D9-F1
#
_entry.id   AF-A0A085N9D9-F1
#
_cell.length_a   1.000
_cell.length_b   1.000
_cell.length_c   1.000
_cell.angle_alpha   90.00
_cell.angle_beta   90.00
_cell.angle_gamma   90.00
#
_symmetry.space_group_name_H-M   'P 1'
#
loop_
_entity.id
_entity.type
_entity.pdbx_description
1 polymer ?
#
loop_
_entity_poly.entity_id
_entity_poly.type
_entity_poly.pdbx_seq_one_letter_code
_entity_poly.pdbx_strand_id
1 'polypeptide(L)'
;MEDLEALLTDLQNTTSTLKRANLAEKYKTKAKHVVVSDQVTTQMPEQDDSLNAQEAASLNDMERLLDDYAFYRGRRVQGRPTVESLLGELDKNVSAATKDLDNLMASLSGFTVSPKQNTPDANFSPYSSSTQAKSAVRMETDSGQLYTVVIALGKMWHPEHFRCAHCGEELGHRNFYERSGCAYCENDYHNLFSPRCAYCNGPIKDRCITALERTWHPEHFFCAKCGKEFGEEGFHEKDGRPFCRKDYFAYFAPRCSGCQKPITNNYITALNLQWHPECFVCQDCKQPFVGGSFFEHFGQPYCEIHYHEKRGSLCAGCHKPISGRCVTAMGEKFHPEHFICSFCLKQLTKGTFKEHQNKPYCHKCFGKLLS
;
A
#
# COMPACT_ATOMS: atom_id res chain seq x y z
N MET A 1 -56.28 35.04 -10.06
CA MET A 1 -55.35 34.80 -11.20
C MET A 1 -53.90 34.99 -10.76
N GLU A 2 -53.61 36.01 -9.97
CA GLU A 2 -52.24 36.30 -9.46
C GLU A 2 -51.64 35.17 -8.61
N ASP A 3 -52.43 34.50 -7.76
CA ASP A 3 -51.92 33.38 -6.92
C ASP A 3 -51.51 32.14 -7.73
N LEU A 4 -52.10 31.93 -8.90
CA LEU A 4 -51.78 30.78 -9.77
C LEU A 4 -50.48 31.03 -10.54
N GLU A 5 -50.21 32.28 -10.93
CA GLU A 5 -48.97 32.70 -11.57
C GLU A 5 -47.79 32.67 -10.60
N ALA A 6 -48.01 33.05 -9.33
CA ALA A 6 -47.02 32.93 -8.27
C ALA A 6 -46.62 31.46 -8.03
N LEU A 7 -47.60 30.55 -7.92
CA LEU A 7 -47.34 29.12 -7.76
C LEU A 7 -46.62 28.50 -8.96
N LEU A 8 -46.96 28.89 -10.19
CA LEU A 8 -46.25 28.42 -11.39
C LEU A 8 -44.80 28.91 -11.44
N THR A 9 -44.55 30.14 -10.98
CA THR A 9 -43.21 30.71 -10.91
C THR A 9 -42.35 30.00 -9.86
N ASP A 10 -42.92 29.69 -8.70
CA ASP A 10 -42.23 28.93 -7.65
C ASP A 10 -41.98 27.47 -8.04
N LEU A 11 -42.90 26.83 -8.78
CA LEU A 11 -42.71 25.48 -9.31
C LEU A 11 -41.62 25.46 -10.40
N GLN A 12 -41.54 26.48 -11.25
CA GLN A 12 -40.46 26.63 -12.23
C GLN A 12 -39.12 26.90 -11.55
N ASN A 13 -39.09 27.72 -10.49
CA ASN A 13 -37.91 28.00 -9.70
C ASN A 13 -37.40 26.74 -8.99
N THR A 14 -38.25 26.02 -8.26
CA THR A 14 -37.88 24.77 -7.58
C THR A 14 -37.43 23.67 -8.55
N THR A 15 -38.11 23.51 -9.69
CA THR A 15 -37.70 22.55 -10.73
C THR A 15 -36.33 22.92 -11.34
N SER A 16 -36.06 24.21 -11.51
CA SER A 16 -34.77 24.68 -12.02
C SER A 16 -33.64 24.56 -10.98
N THR A 17 -33.94 24.71 -9.68
CA THR A 17 -33.02 24.45 -8.57
C THR A 17 -32.70 22.95 -8.44
N LEU A 18 -33.70 22.08 -8.53
CA LEU A 18 -33.51 20.62 -8.53
C LEU A 18 -32.73 20.15 -9.76
N LYS A 19 -32.97 20.73 -10.94
CA LYS A 19 -32.16 20.46 -12.15
C LYS A 19 -30.72 20.94 -12.01
N ARG A 20 -30.47 22.10 -11.39
CA ARG A 20 -29.12 22.60 -11.08
C ARG A 20 -28.37 21.68 -10.10
N ALA A 21 -29.05 21.21 -9.05
CA ALA A 21 -28.49 20.26 -8.08
C ALA A 21 -28.14 18.92 -8.74
N ASN A 22 -29.05 18.35 -9.55
CA ASN A 22 -28.81 17.10 -10.29
C ASN A 22 -27.67 17.23 -11.32
N LEU A 23 -27.52 18.39 -11.98
CA LEU A 23 -26.41 18.64 -12.91
C LEU A 23 -25.08 18.82 -12.19
N ALA A 24 -25.04 19.53 -11.05
CA ALA A 24 -23.84 19.65 -10.22
C ALA A 24 -23.34 18.27 -9.74
N GLU A 25 -24.27 17.39 -9.33
CA GLU A 25 -23.96 16.00 -8.99
C GLU A 25 -23.44 15.20 -10.21
N LYS A 26 -23.97 15.47 -11.42
CA LYS A 26 -23.51 14.85 -12.69
C LYS A 26 -22.14 15.32 -13.18
N TYR A 27 -21.60 16.42 -12.65
CA TYR A 27 -20.23 16.89 -12.93
C TYR A 27 -19.25 16.52 -11.82
N LYS A 28 -19.71 16.45 -10.57
CA LYS A 28 -19.00 15.78 -9.46
C LYS A 28 -18.60 14.35 -9.84
N THR A 29 -19.45 13.63 -10.57
CA THR A 29 -19.14 12.27 -11.04
C THR A 29 -18.00 12.17 -12.06
N LYS A 30 -17.52 13.27 -12.66
CA LYS A 30 -16.33 13.26 -13.53
C LYS A 30 -15.05 13.76 -12.85
N ALA A 31 -15.18 14.52 -11.77
CA ALA A 31 -14.03 14.91 -10.96
C ALA A 31 -13.57 13.67 -10.17
N LYS A 32 -12.32 13.27 -10.39
CA LYS A 32 -11.72 12.18 -9.62
C LYS A 32 -11.08 12.78 -8.38
N HIS A 33 -11.18 12.06 -7.26
CA HIS A 33 -10.49 12.44 -6.03
C HIS A 33 -9.14 11.73 -5.94
N VAL A 34 -8.15 12.47 -5.47
CA VAL A 34 -6.84 11.96 -5.10
C VAL A 34 -7.00 11.06 -3.88
N VAL A 35 -6.59 9.80 -4.02
CA VAL A 35 -6.45 8.88 -2.89
C VAL A 35 -4.96 8.84 -2.53
N VAL A 36 -4.65 9.30 -1.32
CA VAL A 36 -3.30 9.17 -0.75
C VAL A 36 -3.24 7.84 -0.01
N SER A 37 -2.28 7.01 -0.37
CA SER A 37 -2.03 5.75 0.32
C SER A 37 -0.85 5.91 1.26
N ASP A 38 -1.08 5.65 2.55
CA ASP A 38 -0.10 5.89 3.62
C ASP A 38 0.88 4.73 3.83
N GLN A 39 0.82 3.69 3.00
CA GLN A 39 1.75 2.57 3.08
C GLN A 39 2.12 2.10 1.69
N VAL A 40 3.43 2.03 1.42
CA VAL A 40 3.97 1.17 0.37
C VAL A 40 3.89 -0.26 0.92
N THR A 41 2.70 -0.86 0.91
CA THR A 41 2.55 -2.29 1.11
C THR A 41 3.28 -2.97 -0.04
N THR A 42 4.46 -3.50 0.26
CA THR A 42 5.32 -4.23 -0.68
C THR A 42 4.81 -5.66 -0.88
N GLN A 43 3.50 -5.82 -1.07
CA GLN A 43 2.96 -6.98 -1.78
C GLN A 43 2.65 -6.49 -3.19
N MET A 44 3.64 -6.62 -4.07
CA MET A 44 3.34 -6.61 -5.50
C MET A 44 2.49 -7.84 -5.82
N PRO A 45 1.46 -7.72 -6.68
CA PRO A 45 0.68 -8.88 -7.11
C PRO A 45 1.61 -9.87 -7.82
N GLU A 46 1.51 -11.14 -7.43
CA GLU A 46 2.08 -12.25 -8.19
C GLU A 46 1.50 -12.20 -9.61
N GLN A 47 2.37 -12.30 -10.60
CA GLN A 47 1.96 -12.48 -11.99
C GLN A 47 1.40 -13.89 -12.11
N ASP A 48 0.08 -14.04 -12.09
CA ASP A 48 -0.57 -15.27 -12.50
C ASP A 48 -0.92 -15.16 -13.99
N ASP A 49 -0.21 -15.93 -14.79
CA ASP A 49 -0.48 -16.13 -16.20
C ASP A 49 -1.70 -17.06 -16.35
N SER A 50 -2.77 -16.50 -16.93
CA SER A 50 -3.84 -17.17 -17.69
C SER A 50 -5.00 -17.89 -16.97
N LEU A 51 -6.17 -17.81 -17.64
CA LEU A 51 -7.53 -18.38 -17.35
C LEU A 51 -8.42 -17.45 -16.49
N ASN A 52 -9.65 -17.05 -16.83
CA ASN A 52 -10.56 -17.36 -17.92
C ASN A 52 -11.59 -16.21 -18.03
N ALA A 53 -11.79 -15.66 -19.22
CA ALA A 53 -12.80 -14.63 -19.47
C ALA A 53 -14.16 -15.29 -19.74
N GLN A 54 -14.93 -15.63 -18.70
CA GLN A 54 -16.31 -16.10 -18.90
C GLN A 54 -17.30 -15.99 -17.72
N GLU A 55 -16.98 -15.34 -16.60
CA GLU A 55 -17.90 -15.22 -15.45
C GLU A 55 -18.37 -13.79 -15.16
N ALA A 56 -18.80 -13.06 -16.19
CA ALA A 56 -19.43 -11.74 -16.05
C ALA A 56 -20.92 -11.75 -16.47
N ALA A 57 -21.59 -12.90 -16.36
CA ALA A 57 -23.00 -13.06 -16.72
C ALA A 57 -23.91 -13.48 -15.54
N SER A 58 -23.41 -13.66 -14.31
CA SER A 58 -24.17 -14.31 -13.23
C SER A 58 -24.73 -13.37 -12.13
N LEU A 59 -24.54 -12.05 -12.21
CA LEU A 59 -25.05 -11.11 -11.19
C LEU A 59 -26.41 -10.48 -11.56
N ASN A 60 -26.70 -10.33 -12.85
CA ASN A 60 -27.98 -9.77 -13.32
C ASN A 60 -29.15 -10.76 -13.18
N ASP A 61 -28.87 -12.06 -13.05
CA ASP A 61 -29.91 -13.09 -12.87
C ASP A 61 -30.36 -13.24 -11.41
N MET A 62 -29.56 -12.79 -10.43
CA MET A 62 -29.97 -12.78 -9.01
C MET A 62 -30.87 -11.60 -8.65
N GLU A 63 -30.68 -10.44 -9.29
CA GLU A 63 -31.54 -9.27 -9.05
C GLU A 63 -32.96 -9.52 -9.61
N ARG A 64 -33.04 -10.22 -10.75
CA ARG A 64 -34.30 -10.64 -11.36
C ARG A 64 -35.06 -11.72 -10.54
N LEU A 65 -34.34 -12.61 -9.85
CA LEU A 65 -34.96 -13.63 -8.98
C LEU A 65 -35.48 -13.07 -7.64
N LEU A 66 -34.95 -11.93 -7.18
CA LEU A 66 -35.44 -11.25 -5.98
C LEU A 66 -36.71 -10.44 -6.25
N ASP A 67 -36.85 -9.87 -7.45
CA ASP A 67 -38.07 -9.18 -7.88
C ASP A 67 -39.25 -10.14 -8.10
N ASP A 68 -39.00 -11.35 -8.61
CA ASP A 68 -40.03 -12.40 -8.74
C ASP A 68 -40.48 -12.97 -7.38
N TYR A 69 -39.59 -12.96 -6.38
CA TYR A 69 -39.92 -13.41 -5.01
C TYR A 69 -40.82 -12.41 -4.26
N ALA A 70 -40.77 -11.12 -4.61
CA ALA A 70 -41.62 -10.08 -4.02
C ALA A 70 -43.09 -10.15 -4.50
N PHE A 71 -43.37 -10.82 -5.61
CA PHE A 71 -44.72 -10.91 -6.19
C PHE A 71 -45.59 -12.03 -5.58
N TYR A 72 -44.99 -13.08 -4.98
CA TYR A 72 -45.73 -14.29 -4.57
C TYR A 72 -46.18 -14.36 -3.09
N ARG A 73 -45.94 -13.34 -2.26
CA ARG A 73 -46.41 -13.32 -0.85
C ARG A 73 -47.47 -12.24 -0.56
N GLY A 74 -48.57 -12.29 -1.31
CA GLY A 74 -49.83 -11.67 -0.92
C GLY A 74 -50.78 -12.65 -0.21
N ARG A 75 -50.69 -12.79 1.14
CA ARG A 75 -51.83 -12.87 2.11
C ARG A 75 -51.44 -13.35 3.54
N ARG A 76 -51.78 -12.47 4.50
CA ARG A 76 -52.20 -12.63 5.92
C ARG A 76 -51.66 -13.79 6.79
N VAL A 77 -50.95 -13.42 7.88
CA VAL A 77 -51.15 -13.95 9.25
C VAL A 77 -50.98 -12.79 10.26
N GLN A 78 -51.72 -12.88 11.37
CA GLN A 78 -51.96 -11.88 12.42
C GLN A 78 -50.78 -11.65 13.38
N GLY A 79 -50.75 -10.47 14.01
CA GLY A 79 -49.95 -10.16 15.20
C GLY A 79 -48.62 -9.46 14.90
N ARG A 80 -48.64 -8.12 14.80
CA ARG A 80 -47.44 -7.30 14.57
C ARG A 80 -46.88 -6.84 15.93
N PRO A 81 -45.64 -7.22 16.32
CA PRO A 81 -44.96 -6.55 17.42
C PRO A 81 -44.60 -5.11 16.99
N THR A 82 -44.67 -4.16 17.92
CA THR A 82 -44.36 -2.75 17.66
C THR A 82 -42.85 -2.53 17.53
N VAL A 83 -42.47 -1.49 16.78
CA VAL A 83 -41.08 -1.12 16.48
C VAL A 83 -40.28 -0.84 17.78
N GLU A 84 -40.92 -0.33 18.83
CA GLU A 84 -40.34 -0.19 20.17
C GLU A 84 -39.84 -1.52 20.78
N SER A 85 -40.55 -2.62 20.55
CA SER A 85 -40.19 -3.92 21.16
C SER A 85 -39.00 -4.57 20.46
N LEU A 86 -38.77 -4.26 19.18
CA LEU A 86 -37.61 -4.74 18.43
C LEU A 86 -36.36 -3.88 18.68
N LEU A 87 -36.54 -2.58 18.90
CA LEU A 87 -35.44 -1.67 19.28
C LEU A 87 -34.89 -1.98 20.68
N GLY A 88 -35.74 -2.38 21.63
CA GLY A 88 -35.31 -2.72 22.99
C GLY A 88 -34.51 -4.03 23.12
N GLU A 89 -34.64 -4.97 22.18
CA GLU A 89 -33.84 -6.21 22.12
C GLU A 89 -32.54 -6.04 21.32
N LEU A 90 -32.50 -5.10 20.37
CA LEU A 90 -31.29 -4.73 19.63
C LEU A 90 -30.29 -3.95 20.52
N ASP A 91 -30.75 -3.02 21.36
CA ASP A 91 -29.86 -2.22 22.22
C ASP A 91 -29.16 -3.03 23.33
N LYS A 92 -29.81 -4.10 23.84
CA LYS A 92 -29.21 -4.98 24.85
C LYS A 92 -28.13 -5.89 24.27
N ASN A 93 -28.29 -6.32 23.02
CA ASN A 93 -27.32 -7.18 22.33
C ASN A 93 -26.15 -6.37 21.75
N VAL A 94 -26.38 -5.12 21.34
CA VAL A 94 -25.32 -4.22 20.88
C VAL A 94 -24.42 -3.79 22.03
N SER A 95 -24.98 -3.44 23.20
CA SER A 95 -24.23 -3.02 24.39
C SER A 95 -23.32 -4.10 24.97
N ALA A 96 -23.76 -5.37 24.94
CA ALA A 96 -22.94 -6.51 25.38
C ALA A 96 -21.81 -6.80 24.38
N ALA A 97 -22.10 -6.79 23.08
CA ALA A 97 -21.10 -7.03 22.04
C ALA A 97 -20.04 -5.90 21.95
N THR A 98 -20.40 -4.64 22.23
CA THR A 98 -19.45 -3.52 22.23
C THR A 98 -18.51 -3.54 23.44
N LYS A 99 -18.99 -4.00 24.61
CA LYS A 99 -18.14 -4.15 25.81
C LYS A 99 -17.11 -5.26 25.66
N ASP A 100 -17.47 -6.34 24.98
CA ASP A 100 -16.53 -7.43 24.68
C ASP A 100 -15.51 -7.01 23.60
N LEU A 101 -15.91 -6.17 22.65
CA LEU A 101 -15.00 -5.57 21.67
C LEU A 101 -14.00 -4.59 22.31
N ASP A 102 -14.45 -3.75 23.25
CA ASP A 102 -13.60 -2.78 23.94
C ASP A 102 -12.60 -3.48 24.90
N ASN A 103 -13.00 -4.57 25.56
CA ASN A 103 -12.11 -5.38 26.38
C ASN A 103 -11.07 -6.18 25.56
N LEU A 104 -11.45 -6.61 24.34
CA LEU A 104 -10.51 -7.19 23.36
C LEU A 104 -9.55 -6.13 22.79
N MET A 105 -10.04 -4.92 22.48
CA MET A 105 -9.22 -3.80 21.99
C MET A 105 -8.28 -3.24 23.07
N ALA A 106 -8.70 -3.23 24.35
CA ALA A 106 -7.84 -2.90 25.48
C ALA A 106 -6.73 -3.94 25.69
N SER A 107 -7.02 -5.22 25.45
CA SER A 107 -6.02 -6.30 25.50
C SER A 107 -5.07 -6.30 24.29
N LEU A 108 -5.48 -5.71 23.15
CA LEU A 108 -4.66 -5.56 21.95
C LEU A 108 -3.86 -4.24 21.89
N SER A 109 -4.09 -3.32 22.83
CA SER A 109 -3.35 -2.06 22.93
C SER A 109 -1.87 -2.20 23.33
N GLY A 110 -1.41 -3.44 23.59
CA GLY A 110 0.01 -3.79 23.76
C GLY A 110 0.72 -4.28 22.49
N PHE A 111 0.04 -4.43 21.36
CA PHE A 111 0.65 -4.85 20.09
C PHE A 111 0.58 -3.73 19.06
N THR A 112 1.53 -2.81 19.15
CA THR A 112 1.93 -2.04 17.97
C THR A 112 2.59 -3.02 17.00
N VAL A 113 1.88 -3.40 15.93
CA VAL A 113 2.55 -3.95 14.75
C VAL A 113 3.24 -2.78 14.06
N SER A 114 4.43 -2.45 14.57
CA SER A 114 5.44 -1.75 13.80
C SER A 114 5.71 -2.56 12.53
N PRO A 115 6.00 -1.94 11.38
CA PRO A 115 6.40 -2.68 10.19
C PRO A 115 7.54 -3.61 10.60
N LYS A 116 7.40 -4.92 10.38
CA LYS A 116 8.43 -5.92 10.73
C LYS A 116 9.73 -5.47 10.07
N GLN A 117 10.59 -4.82 10.84
CA GLN A 117 11.96 -4.61 10.44
C GLN A 117 12.57 -6.01 10.50
N ASN A 118 12.95 -6.54 9.34
CA ASN A 118 13.71 -7.78 9.29
C ASN A 118 15.10 -7.46 9.86
N THR A 119 15.22 -7.57 11.17
CA THR A 119 16.50 -7.52 11.86
C THR A 119 17.09 -8.93 11.85
N PRO A 120 18.37 -9.09 11.51
CA PRO A 120 19.02 -10.39 11.63
C PRO A 120 19.04 -10.83 13.10
N ASP A 121 18.45 -11.98 13.41
CA ASP A 121 18.53 -12.59 14.73
C ASP A 121 19.96 -13.12 14.93
N ALA A 122 20.81 -12.30 15.53
CA ALA A 122 22.21 -12.61 15.77
C ALA A 122 22.44 -13.17 17.18
N ASN A 123 21.80 -14.28 17.56
CA ASN A 123 21.88 -14.79 18.94
C ASN A 123 21.90 -16.31 19.13
N PHE A 124 22.16 -17.09 18.07
CA PHE A 124 22.34 -18.54 18.22
C PHE A 124 23.80 -18.94 18.03
N SER A 125 24.43 -19.47 19.08
CA SER A 125 25.62 -20.31 18.93
C SER A 125 25.13 -21.75 18.76
N PRO A 126 25.21 -22.34 17.56
CA PRO A 126 24.75 -23.71 17.33
C PRO A 126 25.65 -24.78 17.97
N TYR A 127 26.63 -24.37 18.78
CA TYR A 127 27.80 -25.18 19.06
C TYR A 127 27.83 -25.81 20.45
N SER A 128 28.21 -27.09 20.48
CA SER A 128 28.62 -27.78 21.71
C SER A 128 30.02 -27.31 22.09
N SER A 129 30.20 -26.78 23.31
CA SER A 129 31.50 -26.36 23.84
C SER A 129 32.59 -27.41 23.60
N SER A 130 33.79 -26.97 23.21
CA SER A 130 34.94 -27.87 23.09
C SER A 130 35.20 -28.55 24.42
N THR A 131 35.38 -29.87 24.37
CA THR A 131 35.70 -30.64 25.56
C THR A 131 37.19 -30.92 25.57
N GLN A 132 37.86 -30.49 26.62
CA GLN A 132 39.25 -30.83 26.83
C GLN A 132 39.32 -32.23 27.46
N ALA A 133 40.12 -33.10 26.85
CA ALA A 133 40.33 -34.44 27.39
C ALA A 133 41.11 -34.36 28.70
N LYS A 134 40.62 -34.99 29.77
CA LYS A 134 41.29 -34.97 31.06
C LYS A 134 42.40 -36.01 31.07
N SER A 135 43.59 -35.61 31.47
CA SER A 135 44.74 -36.50 31.65
C SER A 135 44.75 -37.06 33.06
N ALA A 136 44.95 -38.37 33.20
CA ALA A 136 45.22 -39.02 34.47
C ALA A 136 46.44 -39.91 34.35
N VAL A 137 47.22 -40.01 35.43
CA VAL A 137 48.36 -40.92 35.52
C VAL A 137 47.91 -42.18 36.23
N ARG A 138 48.25 -43.35 35.67
CA ARG A 138 47.91 -44.64 36.27
C ARG A 138 49.17 -45.48 36.45
N MET A 139 49.15 -46.30 37.50
CA MET A 139 50.16 -47.33 37.76
C MET A 139 49.55 -48.68 37.41
N GLU A 140 50.26 -49.50 36.62
CA GLU A 140 49.97 -50.92 36.51
C GLU A 140 50.64 -51.68 37.65
N THR A 141 49.92 -52.63 38.26
CA THR A 141 50.31 -53.26 39.53
C THR A 141 51.37 -54.37 39.44
N ASP A 142 52.05 -54.57 38.30
CA ASP A 142 53.07 -55.64 38.19
C ASP A 142 54.41 -55.24 37.55
N SER A 143 54.60 -54.00 37.09
CA SER A 143 55.86 -53.58 36.44
C SER A 143 56.40 -52.21 36.89
N GLY A 144 55.65 -51.47 37.72
CA GLY A 144 56.08 -50.16 38.23
C GLY A 144 56.19 -49.05 37.17
N GLN A 145 55.73 -49.28 35.94
CA GLN A 145 55.74 -48.27 34.89
C GLN A 145 54.52 -47.36 34.98
N LEU A 146 54.79 -46.05 35.03
CA LEU A 146 53.79 -44.99 34.96
C LEU A 146 53.40 -44.76 33.50
N TYR A 147 52.10 -44.79 33.21
CA TYR A 147 51.58 -44.37 31.90
C TYR A 147 50.44 -43.36 32.06
N THR A 148 50.33 -42.47 31.08
CA THR A 148 49.28 -41.45 31.03
C THR A 148 48.10 -41.98 30.23
N VAL A 149 46.90 -41.83 30.77
CA VAL A 149 45.64 -42.18 30.12
C VAL A 149 44.79 -40.95 29.89
N VAL A 150 43.97 -41.00 28.84
CA VAL A 150 43.02 -39.96 28.48
C VAL A 150 41.63 -40.40 28.96
N ILE A 151 40.97 -39.57 29.76
CA ILE A 151 39.60 -39.78 30.20
C ILE A 151 38.68 -38.91 29.35
N ALA A 152 37.91 -39.55 28.48
CA ALA A 152 37.00 -38.90 27.53
C ALA A 152 35.81 -39.82 27.22
N LEU A 153 34.63 -39.25 26.93
CA LEU A 153 33.40 -39.99 26.61
C LEU A 153 32.97 -41.00 27.69
N GLY A 154 33.28 -40.71 28.97
CA GLY A 154 33.03 -41.63 30.09
C GLY A 154 33.89 -42.90 30.08
N LYS A 155 34.95 -42.96 29.26
CA LYS A 155 35.86 -44.10 29.12
C LYS A 155 37.32 -43.66 29.30
N MET A 156 38.19 -44.65 29.50
CA MET A 156 39.64 -44.47 29.57
C MET A 156 40.27 -44.99 28.29
N TRP A 157 41.12 -44.16 27.69
CA TRP A 157 41.79 -44.44 26.42
C TRP A 157 43.30 -44.33 26.59
N HIS A 158 44.03 -45.20 25.92
CA HIS A 158 45.43 -44.90 25.62
C HIS A 158 45.50 -43.69 24.67
N PRO A 159 46.42 -42.73 24.88
CA PRO A 159 46.51 -41.53 24.04
C PRO A 159 46.57 -41.82 22.53
N GLU A 160 47.28 -42.88 22.15
CA GLU A 160 47.45 -43.33 20.75
C GLU A 160 46.18 -43.96 20.15
N HIS A 161 45.24 -44.42 20.99
CA HIS A 161 44.00 -45.07 20.57
C HIS A 161 42.80 -44.13 20.65
N PHE A 162 42.95 -42.95 21.28
CA PHE A 162 41.94 -41.91 21.26
C PHE A 162 42.02 -41.14 19.95
N ARG A 163 41.29 -41.61 18.94
CA ARG A 163 41.35 -41.13 17.55
C ARG A 163 40.02 -40.50 17.11
N CYS A 164 40.10 -39.58 16.16
CA CYS A 164 38.93 -39.02 15.48
C CYS A 164 38.16 -40.14 14.76
N ALA A 165 36.85 -40.20 14.95
CA ALA A 165 35.99 -41.20 14.32
C ALA A 165 35.91 -41.09 12.79
N HIS A 166 36.27 -39.93 12.22
CA HIS A 166 36.19 -39.68 10.78
C HIS A 166 37.57 -39.78 10.10
N CYS A 167 38.56 -38.97 10.47
CA CYS A 167 39.89 -39.01 9.85
C CYS A 167 40.90 -39.99 10.48
N GLY A 168 40.61 -40.55 11.66
CA GLY A 168 41.53 -41.44 12.38
C GLY A 168 42.74 -40.75 13.03
N GLU A 169 42.82 -39.42 12.98
CA GLU A 169 43.88 -38.64 13.63
C GLU A 169 43.87 -38.85 15.15
N GLU A 170 45.05 -38.99 15.74
CA GLU A 170 45.24 -39.14 17.18
C GLU A 170 44.91 -37.82 17.88
N LEU A 171 43.82 -37.82 18.65
CA LEU A 171 43.37 -36.67 19.41
C LEU A 171 44.22 -36.51 20.68
N GLY A 172 44.62 -37.62 21.30
CA GLY A 172 45.47 -37.63 22.50
C GLY A 172 44.94 -36.70 23.59
N HIS A 173 45.71 -35.67 23.94
CA HIS A 173 45.37 -34.64 24.93
C HIS A 173 44.78 -33.34 24.33
N ARG A 174 44.57 -33.30 23.01
CA ARG A 174 44.03 -32.11 22.32
C ARG A 174 42.54 -31.95 22.62
N ASN A 175 42.03 -30.75 22.37
CA ASN A 175 40.59 -30.50 22.40
C ASN A 175 39.90 -31.34 21.34
N PHE A 176 38.75 -31.91 21.70
CA PHE A 176 37.93 -32.70 20.80
C PHE A 176 36.46 -32.31 20.95
N TYR A 177 35.65 -32.80 20.01
CA TYR A 177 34.22 -32.59 20.01
C TYR A 177 33.48 -33.91 20.10
N GLU A 178 32.55 -33.97 21.04
CA GLU A 178 31.67 -35.13 21.23
C GLU A 178 30.36 -34.93 20.48
N ARG A 179 29.98 -35.93 19.67
CA ARG A 179 28.63 -36.03 19.12
C ARG A 179 28.22 -37.50 19.10
N SER A 180 27.06 -37.80 19.68
CA SER A 180 26.49 -39.15 19.70
C SER A 180 27.44 -40.22 20.25
N GLY A 181 28.27 -39.88 21.24
CA GLY A 181 29.24 -40.80 21.87
C GLY A 181 30.52 -41.06 21.08
N CYS A 182 30.77 -40.31 19.99
CA CYS A 182 32.01 -40.37 19.21
C CYS A 182 32.82 -39.08 19.36
N ALA A 183 34.15 -39.21 19.34
CA ALA A 183 35.08 -38.08 19.37
C ALA A 183 35.51 -37.70 17.95
N TYR A 184 35.43 -36.41 17.63
CA TYR A 184 35.85 -35.84 16.36
C TYR A 184 36.93 -34.78 16.60
N CYS A 185 37.86 -34.64 15.65
CA CYS A 185 38.77 -33.49 15.64
C CYS A 185 37.99 -32.22 15.29
N GLU A 186 38.56 -31.05 15.59
CA GLU A 186 37.93 -29.75 15.30
C GLU A 186 37.50 -29.63 13.83
N ASN A 187 38.39 -29.96 12.90
CA ASN A 187 38.14 -29.81 11.48
C ASN A 187 36.98 -30.70 10.99
N ASP A 188 36.99 -31.98 11.35
CA ASP A 188 35.97 -32.93 10.90
C ASP A 188 34.61 -32.62 11.52
N TYR A 189 34.58 -32.26 12.80
CA TYR A 189 33.35 -31.87 13.46
C TYR A 189 32.69 -30.69 12.75
N HIS A 190 33.45 -29.64 12.47
CA HIS A 190 32.91 -28.45 11.80
C HIS A 190 32.51 -28.75 10.35
N ASN A 191 33.28 -29.55 9.62
CA ASN A 191 32.95 -29.88 8.24
C ASN A 191 31.69 -30.74 8.09
N LEU A 192 31.42 -31.61 9.07
CA LEU A 192 30.29 -32.54 9.03
C LEU A 192 29.02 -31.96 9.66
N PHE A 193 29.15 -31.19 10.75
CA PHE A 193 28.02 -30.84 11.59
C PHE A 193 27.75 -29.33 11.70
N SER A 194 28.71 -28.46 11.34
CA SER A 194 28.47 -27.02 11.40
C SER A 194 27.61 -26.54 10.23
N PRO A 195 26.71 -25.57 10.48
CA PRO A 195 25.95 -24.94 9.41
C PRO A 195 26.88 -24.24 8.42
N ARG A 196 26.46 -24.23 7.14
CA ARG A 196 27.23 -23.64 6.05
C ARG A 196 26.71 -22.26 5.71
N CYS A 197 27.64 -21.31 5.60
CA CYS A 197 27.32 -19.96 5.18
C CYS A 197 26.81 -19.96 3.73
N ALA A 198 25.66 -19.33 3.49
CA ALA A 198 25.08 -19.27 2.15
C ALA A 198 25.91 -18.46 1.13
N TYR A 199 26.87 -17.65 1.57
CA TYR A 199 27.77 -16.90 0.69
C TYR A 199 29.05 -17.67 0.35
N CYS A 200 29.85 -18.06 1.36
CA CYS A 200 31.15 -18.70 1.15
C CYS A 200 31.11 -20.23 1.17
N ASN A 201 29.98 -20.83 1.51
CA ASN A 201 29.78 -22.28 1.72
C ASN A 201 30.67 -22.92 2.80
N GLY A 202 31.43 -22.11 3.54
CA GLY A 202 32.29 -22.53 4.64
C GLY A 202 31.49 -22.84 5.91
N PRO A 203 32.02 -23.74 6.77
CA PRO A 203 31.42 -24.04 8.07
C PRO A 203 31.52 -22.82 8.99
N ILE A 204 30.40 -22.45 9.62
CA ILE A 204 30.37 -21.35 10.59
C ILE A 204 30.77 -21.90 11.96
N LYS A 205 31.93 -21.46 12.47
CA LYS A 205 32.50 -21.94 13.75
C LYS A 205 31.97 -21.21 14.98
N ASP A 206 31.58 -19.94 14.82
CA ASP A 206 31.20 -19.04 15.91
C ASP A 206 29.73 -18.58 15.79
N ARG A 207 29.47 -17.29 15.99
CA ARG A 207 28.14 -16.68 15.84
C ARG A 207 27.71 -16.75 14.38
N CYS A 208 26.53 -17.30 14.12
CA CYS A 208 25.88 -17.22 12.82
C CYS A 208 24.74 -16.20 12.84
N ILE A 209 24.49 -15.58 11.68
CA ILE A 209 23.24 -14.87 11.41
C ILE A 209 22.30 -15.84 10.73
N THR A 210 21.08 -15.98 11.26
CA THR A 210 20.01 -16.73 10.60
C THR A 210 19.06 -15.74 9.94
N ALA A 211 18.99 -15.78 8.62
CA ALA A 211 18.14 -14.91 7.81
C ALA A 211 17.87 -15.57 6.46
N LEU A 212 16.72 -15.29 5.85
CA LEU A 212 16.34 -15.87 4.55
C LEU A 212 16.32 -17.41 4.57
N GLU A 213 15.87 -17.98 5.69
CA GLU A 213 15.88 -19.44 5.96
C GLU A 213 17.27 -20.10 5.84
N ARG A 214 18.33 -19.30 5.91
CA ARG A 214 19.72 -19.71 5.73
C ARG A 214 20.60 -19.17 6.85
N THR A 215 21.80 -19.73 6.95
CA THR A 215 22.81 -19.27 7.91
C THR A 215 23.93 -18.54 7.17
N TRP A 216 24.45 -17.51 7.82
CA TRP A 216 25.46 -16.61 7.26
C TRP A 216 26.52 -16.31 8.31
N HIS A 217 27.76 -16.10 7.86
CA HIS A 217 28.71 -15.42 8.72
C HIS A 217 28.25 -13.97 8.92
N PRO A 218 28.50 -13.35 10.09
CA PRO A 218 28.18 -11.95 10.33
C PRO A 218 28.77 -11.02 9.27
N GLU A 219 29.98 -11.31 8.81
CA GLU A 219 30.71 -10.55 7.79
C GLU A 219 30.22 -10.82 6.35
N HIS A 220 29.52 -11.93 6.12
CA HIS A 220 29.00 -12.31 4.80
C HIS A 220 27.51 -12.00 4.62
N PHE A 221 26.87 -11.41 5.62
CA PHE A 221 25.49 -10.95 5.53
C PHE A 221 25.46 -9.45 5.23
N PHE A 222 25.68 -9.12 3.95
CA PHE A 222 25.71 -7.75 3.45
C PHE A 222 24.77 -7.57 2.26
N CYS A 223 24.51 -6.32 1.91
CA CYS A 223 23.69 -5.99 0.74
C CYS A 223 24.30 -6.55 -0.54
N ALA A 224 23.53 -7.36 -1.28
CA ALA A 224 23.95 -7.96 -2.54
C ALA A 224 24.35 -6.93 -3.64
N LYS A 225 23.98 -5.66 -3.47
CA LYS A 225 24.27 -4.58 -4.42
C LYS A 225 25.45 -3.70 -4.01
N CYS A 226 25.41 -3.09 -2.83
CA CYS A 226 26.47 -2.18 -2.37
C CYS A 226 27.54 -2.83 -1.50
N GLY A 227 27.36 -4.08 -1.07
CA GLY A 227 28.28 -4.80 -0.19
C GLY A 227 28.34 -4.27 1.25
N LYS A 228 27.44 -3.36 1.63
CA LYS A 228 27.39 -2.80 2.99
C LYS A 228 26.68 -3.73 3.96
N GLU A 229 27.19 -3.76 5.18
CA GLU A 229 26.59 -4.39 6.35
C GLU A 229 25.22 -3.76 6.65
N PHE A 230 24.32 -4.55 7.23
CA PHE A 230 23.02 -4.06 7.67
C PHE A 230 23.13 -3.46 9.08
N GLY A 231 22.69 -2.21 9.23
CA GLY A 231 22.57 -1.55 10.53
C GLY A 231 21.23 -1.81 11.20
N GLU A 232 20.85 -0.93 12.13
CA GLU A 232 19.57 -0.98 12.86
C GLU A 232 18.33 -0.92 11.94
N GLU A 233 18.48 -0.33 10.75
CA GLU A 233 17.43 -0.26 9.73
C GLU A 233 17.05 -1.64 9.13
N GLY A 234 17.83 -2.69 9.41
CA GLY A 234 17.59 -4.04 8.93
C GLY A 234 17.89 -4.23 7.43
N PHE A 235 17.27 -5.26 6.85
CA PHE A 235 17.41 -5.61 5.43
C PHE A 235 16.06 -5.85 4.75
N HIS A 236 16.06 -5.81 3.42
CA HIS A 236 14.93 -6.22 2.58
C HIS A 236 15.31 -7.44 1.75
N GLU A 237 14.37 -8.36 1.58
CA GLU A 237 14.55 -9.56 0.77
C GLU A 237 13.98 -9.37 -0.63
N LYS A 238 14.73 -9.77 -1.66
CA LYS A 238 14.21 -9.98 -3.01
C LYS A 238 14.90 -11.19 -3.62
N ASP A 239 14.12 -12.15 -4.12
CA ASP A 239 14.59 -13.36 -4.80
C ASP A 239 15.65 -14.12 -3.97
N GLY A 240 15.45 -14.24 -2.66
CA GLY A 240 16.36 -14.91 -1.74
C GLY A 240 17.69 -14.17 -1.49
N ARG A 241 17.79 -12.88 -1.84
CA ARG A 241 18.97 -12.05 -1.63
C ARG A 241 18.66 -10.86 -0.71
N PRO A 242 19.58 -10.51 0.21
CA PRO A 242 19.38 -9.38 1.11
C PRO A 242 19.86 -8.06 0.47
N PHE A 243 19.05 -7.02 0.57
CA PHE A 243 19.30 -5.67 0.05
C PHE A 243 19.16 -4.62 1.15
N CYS A 244 19.97 -3.57 1.10
CA CYS A 244 19.80 -2.45 2.02
C CYS A 244 18.57 -1.65 1.59
N ARG A 245 17.94 -0.93 2.53
CA ARG A 245 16.78 -0.08 2.27
C ARG A 245 16.96 0.80 1.03
N LYS A 246 18.10 1.48 0.92
CA LYS A 246 18.41 2.40 -0.19
C LYS A 246 18.44 1.70 -1.54
N ASP A 247 19.17 0.60 -1.66
CA ASP A 247 19.30 -0.14 -2.92
C ASP A 247 18.00 -0.86 -3.28
N TYR A 248 17.30 -1.40 -2.28
CA TYR A 248 16.01 -2.05 -2.50
C TYR A 248 15.02 -1.09 -3.14
N PHE A 249 14.82 0.10 -2.55
CA PHE A 249 13.92 1.08 -3.13
C PHE A 249 14.46 1.68 -4.44
N ALA A 250 15.78 1.84 -4.60
CA ALA A 250 16.32 2.40 -5.84
C ALA A 250 16.04 1.52 -7.08
N TYR A 251 16.03 0.20 -6.91
CA TYR A 251 15.88 -0.75 -8.03
C TYR A 251 14.49 -1.36 -8.13
N PHE A 252 13.83 -1.64 -7.01
CA PHE A 252 12.57 -2.37 -6.99
C PHE A 252 11.36 -1.49 -6.67
N ALA A 253 11.55 -0.25 -6.21
CA ALA A 253 10.41 0.62 -5.97
C ALA A 253 9.75 1.03 -7.29
N PRO A 254 8.42 1.21 -7.30
CA PRO A 254 7.72 1.84 -8.39
C PRO A 254 8.28 3.25 -8.64
N ARG A 255 8.33 3.64 -9.91
CA ARG A 255 8.81 4.95 -10.33
C ARG A 255 7.66 5.93 -10.46
N CYS A 256 7.86 7.13 -9.95
CA CYS A 256 6.88 8.20 -10.12
C CYS A 256 6.76 8.60 -11.59
N SER A 257 5.54 8.64 -12.11
CA SER A 257 5.30 9.04 -13.51
C SER A 257 5.60 10.52 -13.80
N GLY A 258 5.69 11.37 -12.77
CA GLY A 258 6.02 12.78 -12.90
C GLY A 258 7.54 13.05 -12.94
N CYS A 259 8.31 12.49 -12.01
CA CYS A 259 9.75 12.77 -11.88
C CYS A 259 10.67 11.60 -12.24
N GLN A 260 10.12 10.42 -12.53
CA GLN A 260 10.84 9.17 -12.84
C GLN A 260 11.75 8.63 -11.73
N LYS A 261 11.69 9.23 -10.53
CA LYS A 261 12.42 8.77 -9.34
C LYS A 261 11.62 7.69 -8.60
N PRO A 262 12.30 6.77 -7.90
CA PRO A 262 11.65 5.75 -7.07
C PRO A 262 10.79 6.37 -5.97
N ILE A 263 9.65 5.75 -5.69
CA ILE A 263 8.73 6.13 -4.63
C ILE A 263 9.10 5.35 -3.36
N THR A 264 9.63 6.04 -2.36
CA THR A 264 10.07 5.41 -1.10
C THR A 264 9.05 5.51 0.03
N ASN A 265 8.11 6.47 -0.07
CA ASN A 265 7.18 6.88 0.98
C ASN A 265 5.75 6.95 0.43
N ASN A 266 4.89 7.77 1.03
CA ASN A 266 3.51 8.01 0.59
C ASN A 266 3.44 8.33 -0.90
N TYR A 267 2.40 7.82 -1.53
CA TYR A 267 2.16 7.98 -2.96
C TYR A 267 0.68 8.16 -3.26
N ILE A 268 0.45 8.72 -4.45
CA ILE A 268 -0.86 8.87 -5.04
C ILE A 268 -0.96 7.85 -6.17
N THR A 269 -2.01 7.03 -6.12
CA THR A 269 -2.40 6.20 -7.25
C THR A 269 -3.46 6.95 -8.04
N ALA A 270 -3.12 7.38 -9.25
CA ALA A 270 -4.02 8.09 -10.15
C ALA A 270 -3.66 7.78 -11.60
N LEU A 271 -4.67 7.69 -12.48
CA LEU A 271 -4.48 7.39 -13.90
C LEU A 271 -3.82 6.02 -14.15
N ASN A 272 -4.09 5.05 -13.27
CA ASN A 272 -3.42 3.73 -13.23
C ASN A 272 -1.89 3.82 -13.11
N LEU A 273 -1.39 4.92 -12.56
CA LEU A 273 0.02 5.22 -12.38
C LEU A 273 0.27 5.66 -10.93
N GLN A 274 1.53 5.62 -10.52
CA GLN A 274 1.96 6.01 -9.19
C GLN A 274 2.75 7.32 -9.25
N TRP A 275 2.49 8.18 -8.27
CA TRP A 275 3.03 9.53 -8.22
C TRP A 275 3.46 9.89 -6.81
N HIS A 276 4.51 10.70 -6.68
CA HIS A 276 4.74 11.41 -5.43
C HIS A 276 3.61 12.43 -5.22
N PRO A 277 3.19 12.71 -3.97
CA PRO A 277 2.21 13.74 -3.66
C PRO A 277 2.55 15.11 -4.27
N GLU A 278 3.85 15.42 -4.28
CA GLU A 278 4.42 16.65 -4.81
C GLU A 278 4.48 16.68 -6.35
N CYS A 279 4.53 15.51 -6.98
CA CYS A 279 4.65 15.36 -8.44
C CYS A 279 3.28 15.25 -9.12
N PHE A 280 2.21 14.94 -8.37
CA PHE A 280 0.85 14.90 -8.90
C PHE A 280 0.26 16.31 -8.96
N VAL A 281 0.67 17.05 -9.98
CA VAL A 281 0.29 18.45 -10.23
C VAL A 281 -0.37 18.62 -11.58
N CYS A 282 -1.08 19.73 -11.77
CA CYS A 282 -1.64 20.08 -13.08
C CYS A 282 -0.54 20.18 -14.13
N GLN A 283 -0.75 19.56 -15.29
CA GLN A 283 0.25 19.53 -16.35
C GLN A 283 0.61 20.93 -16.88
N ASP A 284 -0.34 21.87 -16.92
CA ASP A 284 -0.12 23.22 -17.46
C ASP A 284 0.45 24.19 -16.41
N CYS A 285 -0.18 24.32 -15.24
CA CYS A 285 0.29 25.28 -14.21
C CYS A 285 1.24 24.73 -13.16
N LYS A 286 1.48 23.42 -13.14
CA LYS A 286 2.33 22.72 -12.15
C LYS A 286 1.92 22.96 -10.69
N GLN A 287 0.68 23.40 -10.45
CA GLN A 287 0.13 23.57 -9.11
C GLN A 287 -0.54 22.27 -8.62
N PRO A 288 -0.50 21.98 -7.32
CA PRO A 288 -1.22 20.86 -6.73
C PRO A 288 -2.74 21.07 -6.81
N PHE A 289 -3.48 19.96 -6.75
CA PHE A 289 -4.93 19.96 -6.85
C PHE A 289 -5.58 20.40 -5.53
N VAL A 290 -6.15 21.61 -5.52
CA VAL A 290 -6.86 22.16 -4.36
C VAL A 290 -8.11 21.32 -4.06
N GLY A 291 -8.25 20.83 -2.82
CA GLY A 291 -9.36 19.96 -2.43
C GLY A 291 -9.26 18.51 -2.95
N GLY A 292 -8.11 18.13 -3.51
CA GLY A 292 -7.85 16.78 -3.99
C GLY A 292 -8.68 16.38 -5.22
N SER A 293 -9.33 17.30 -5.92
CA SER A 293 -10.08 17.02 -7.14
C SER A 293 -9.23 17.32 -8.39
N PHE A 294 -9.21 16.38 -9.33
CA PHE A 294 -8.50 16.54 -10.60
C PHE A 294 -9.34 16.06 -11.78
N PHE A 295 -8.95 16.52 -12.97
CA PHE A 295 -9.56 16.11 -14.23
C PHE A 295 -8.54 15.44 -15.12
N GLU A 296 -8.95 14.38 -15.80
CA GLU A 296 -8.11 13.64 -16.72
C GLU A 296 -8.39 14.08 -18.16
N HIS A 297 -7.33 14.36 -18.91
CA HIS A 297 -7.39 14.59 -20.35
C HIS A 297 -6.18 13.95 -21.02
N PHE A 298 -6.40 13.04 -21.97
CA PHE A 298 -5.36 12.26 -22.66
C PHE A 298 -4.35 11.59 -21.71
N GLY A 299 -4.82 11.02 -20.59
CA GLY A 299 -3.95 10.36 -19.61
C GLY A 299 -3.07 11.31 -18.80
N GLN A 300 -3.33 12.63 -18.82
CA GLN A 300 -2.62 13.63 -18.03
C GLN A 300 -3.57 14.33 -17.06
N PRO A 301 -3.09 14.69 -15.85
CA PRO A 301 -3.90 15.34 -14.83
C PRO A 301 -3.91 16.87 -15.05
N TYR A 302 -5.10 17.47 -15.05
CA TYR A 302 -5.34 18.90 -15.21
C TYR A 302 -6.21 19.44 -14.09
N CYS A 303 -5.98 20.69 -13.69
CA CYS A 303 -6.87 21.36 -12.76
C CYS A 303 -8.15 21.75 -13.49
N GLU A 304 -9.22 22.04 -12.74
CA GLU A 304 -10.54 22.36 -13.29
C GLU A 304 -10.46 23.45 -14.37
N ILE A 305 -9.72 24.54 -14.11
CA ILE A 305 -9.59 25.67 -15.03
C ILE A 305 -8.92 25.24 -16.35
N HIS A 306 -7.72 24.64 -16.30
CA HIS A 306 -6.98 24.25 -17.52
C HIS A 306 -7.68 23.14 -18.29
N TYR A 307 -8.38 22.23 -17.60
CA TYR A 307 -9.21 21.23 -18.26
C TYR A 307 -10.32 21.87 -19.10
N HIS A 308 -11.01 22.88 -18.54
CA HIS A 308 -12.07 23.59 -19.23
C HIS A 308 -11.56 24.58 -20.29
N GLU A 309 -10.35 25.11 -20.12
CA GLU A 309 -9.66 25.98 -21.08
C GLU A 309 -9.34 25.22 -22.37
N LYS A 310 -8.69 24.05 -22.28
CA LYS A 310 -8.38 23.23 -23.46
C LYS A 310 -9.64 22.75 -24.21
N ARG A 311 -10.76 22.63 -23.49
CA ARG A 311 -12.06 22.27 -24.08
C ARG A 311 -12.86 23.47 -24.59
N GLY A 312 -12.37 24.70 -24.41
CA GLY A 312 -13.06 25.92 -24.80
C GLY A 312 -14.41 26.09 -24.11
N SER A 313 -14.45 25.88 -22.79
CA SER A 313 -15.68 25.91 -21.96
C SER A 313 -15.59 26.86 -20.77
N LEU A 314 -14.59 27.73 -20.75
CA LEU A 314 -14.50 28.83 -19.80
C LEU A 314 -15.40 29.99 -20.22
N CYS A 315 -15.90 30.73 -19.23
CA CYS A 315 -16.65 31.95 -19.46
C CYS A 315 -15.70 33.12 -19.71
N ALA A 316 -15.81 33.79 -20.86
CA ALA A 316 -14.97 34.96 -21.16
C ALA A 316 -15.21 36.14 -20.20
N GLY A 317 -16.37 36.20 -19.52
CA GLY A 317 -16.67 37.26 -18.55
C GLY A 317 -16.02 37.06 -17.18
N CYS A 318 -15.92 35.83 -16.68
CA CYS A 318 -15.48 35.55 -15.31
C CYS A 318 -14.33 34.53 -15.20
N HIS A 319 -13.89 33.97 -16.32
CA HIS A 319 -12.85 32.94 -16.44
C HIS A 319 -13.11 31.66 -15.62
N LYS A 320 -14.35 31.48 -15.14
CA LYS A 320 -14.77 30.27 -14.43
C LYS A 320 -15.33 29.23 -15.41
N PRO A 321 -15.16 27.93 -15.13
CA PRO A 321 -15.79 26.83 -15.87
C PRO A 321 -17.30 27.00 -16.00
N ILE A 322 -17.83 26.84 -17.22
CA ILE A 322 -19.28 26.88 -17.43
C ILE A 322 -19.88 25.48 -17.24
N SER A 323 -20.42 25.25 -16.05
CA SER A 323 -21.13 24.01 -15.70
C SER A 323 -22.60 24.11 -16.10
N GLY A 324 -22.92 23.87 -17.38
CA GLY A 324 -24.31 23.74 -17.87
C GLY A 324 -24.65 24.61 -19.08
N ARG A 325 -25.76 25.38 -18.98
CA ARG A 325 -26.20 26.26 -20.08
C ARG A 325 -25.18 27.38 -20.27
N CYS A 326 -24.61 27.47 -21.47
CA CYS A 326 -23.77 28.58 -21.89
C CYS A 326 -24.45 29.37 -23.00
N VAL A 327 -24.14 30.66 -23.07
CA VAL A 327 -24.46 31.50 -24.22
C VAL A 327 -23.20 31.57 -25.07
N THR A 328 -23.27 31.04 -26.30
CA THR A 328 -22.21 31.19 -27.29
C THR A 328 -22.52 32.40 -28.16
N ALA A 329 -21.65 33.40 -28.10
CA ALA A 329 -21.77 34.67 -28.83
C ALA A 329 -20.36 35.21 -29.10
N MET A 330 -20.15 35.86 -30.25
CA MET A 330 -18.86 36.49 -30.59
C MET A 330 -17.67 35.51 -30.62
N GLY A 331 -17.90 34.25 -30.98
CA GLY A 331 -16.89 33.19 -30.93
C GLY A 331 -16.56 32.67 -29.52
N GLU A 332 -17.04 33.34 -28.47
CA GLU A 332 -16.76 33.04 -27.08
C GLU A 332 -17.96 32.41 -26.37
N LYS A 333 -17.72 31.81 -25.20
CA LYS A 333 -18.76 31.27 -24.33
C LYS A 333 -18.88 32.10 -23.07
N PHE A 334 -20.12 32.32 -22.65
CA PHE A 334 -20.45 33.06 -21.44
C PHE A 334 -21.45 32.29 -20.60
N HIS A 335 -21.41 32.49 -19.28
CA HIS A 335 -22.57 32.18 -18.46
C HIS A 335 -23.75 33.10 -18.87
N PRO A 336 -25.01 32.63 -18.79
CA PRO A 336 -26.17 33.47 -19.10
C PRO A 336 -26.21 34.78 -18.31
N GLU A 337 -25.74 34.75 -17.05
CA GLU A 337 -25.65 35.92 -16.18
C GLU A 337 -24.51 36.88 -16.54
N HIS A 338 -23.45 36.38 -17.19
CA HIS A 338 -22.27 37.16 -17.57
C HIS A 338 -22.37 37.70 -19.00
N PHE A 339 -23.37 37.28 -19.78
CA PHE A 339 -23.65 37.84 -21.10
C PHE A 339 -24.60 39.04 -20.99
N ILE A 340 -24.04 40.21 -20.70
CA ILE A 340 -24.79 41.44 -20.40
C ILE A 340 -24.45 42.57 -21.38
N CYS A 341 -25.40 43.47 -21.60
CA CYS A 341 -25.19 44.68 -22.39
C CYS A 341 -24.11 45.56 -21.75
N SER A 342 -23.08 45.95 -22.51
CA SER A 342 -21.98 46.78 -21.97
C SER A 342 -22.41 48.19 -21.55
N PHE A 343 -23.60 48.65 -21.94
CA PHE A 343 -24.13 49.96 -21.55
C PHE A 343 -25.13 49.88 -20.39
N CYS A 344 -26.13 49.00 -20.48
CA CYS A 344 -27.22 48.94 -19.49
C CYS A 344 -27.14 47.74 -18.54
N LEU A 345 -26.12 46.89 -18.68
CA LEU A 345 -25.85 45.71 -17.84
C LEU A 345 -26.98 44.67 -17.80
N LYS A 346 -28.01 44.80 -18.66
CA LYS A 346 -29.09 43.81 -18.77
C LYS A 346 -28.58 42.54 -19.45
N GLN A 347 -28.99 41.39 -18.92
CA GLN A 347 -28.73 40.08 -19.53
C GLN A 347 -29.30 40.03 -20.94
N LEU A 348 -28.49 39.50 -21.85
CA LEU A 348 -28.79 39.32 -23.24
C LEU A 348 -29.00 37.84 -23.53
N THR A 349 -29.80 37.52 -24.55
CA THR A 349 -30.05 36.15 -24.99
C THR A 349 -29.66 36.01 -26.46
N LYS A 350 -29.44 34.78 -26.91
CA LYS A 350 -29.08 34.50 -28.30
C LYS A 350 -30.19 35.06 -29.22
N GLY A 351 -29.88 36.12 -29.98
CA GLY A 351 -30.82 36.80 -30.88
C GLY A 351 -31.31 38.19 -30.47
N THR A 352 -31.03 38.68 -29.25
CA THR A 352 -31.50 40.00 -28.77
C THR A 352 -30.41 41.08 -28.68
N PHE A 353 -29.22 40.79 -29.21
CA PHE A 353 -28.05 41.65 -29.10
C PHE A 353 -27.46 42.03 -30.47
N LYS A 354 -26.78 43.17 -30.49
CA LYS A 354 -25.92 43.64 -31.56
C LYS A 354 -24.49 43.73 -31.03
N GLU A 355 -23.55 43.36 -31.89
CA GLU A 355 -22.12 43.42 -31.59
C GLU A 355 -21.53 44.73 -32.12
N HIS A 356 -20.75 45.42 -31.27
CA HIS A 356 -19.93 46.56 -31.69
C HIS A 356 -18.59 46.49 -30.97
N GLN A 357 -17.47 46.55 -31.70
CA GLN A 357 -16.10 46.51 -31.13
C GLN A 357 -15.89 45.34 -30.13
N ASN A 358 -16.31 44.11 -30.48
CA ASN A 358 -16.28 42.93 -29.60
C ASN A 358 -17.04 43.08 -28.27
N LYS A 359 -18.02 43.98 -28.21
CA LYS A 359 -18.87 44.18 -27.03
C LYS A 359 -20.34 43.97 -27.36
N PRO A 360 -21.11 43.24 -26.51
CA PRO A 360 -22.52 43.01 -26.70
C PRO A 360 -23.36 44.21 -26.24
N TYR A 361 -24.29 44.65 -27.09
CA TYR A 361 -25.25 45.70 -26.79
C TYR A 361 -26.68 45.22 -27.06
N CYS A 362 -27.65 45.60 -26.22
CA CYS A 362 -29.06 45.41 -26.57
C CYS A 362 -29.45 46.33 -27.73
N HIS A 363 -30.46 45.97 -28.52
CA HIS A 363 -30.93 46.80 -29.66
C HIS A 363 -31.17 48.28 -29.29
N LYS A 364 -31.76 48.54 -28.11
CA LYS A 364 -32.04 49.90 -27.64
C LYS A 364 -30.76 50.70 -27.33
N CYS A 365 -29.73 50.06 -26.79
CA CYS A 365 -28.46 50.72 -26.48
C CYS A 365 -27.58 50.86 -27.72
N PHE A 366 -27.64 49.90 -28.64
CA PHE A 366 -26.92 49.96 -29.91
C PHE A 366 -27.42 51.13 -30.78
N GLY A 367 -28.74 51.35 -30.84
CA GLY A 367 -29.29 52.51 -31.56
C GLY A 367 -28.79 53.86 -31.02
N LYS A 368 -28.55 53.95 -29.70
CA LYS A 368 -28.00 55.14 -29.03
C LYS A 368 -26.49 55.34 -29.22
N LEU A 369 -25.78 54.33 -29.71
CA LEU A 369 -24.34 54.40 -29.97
C LEU A 369 -24.03 54.90 -31.38
N LEU A 370 -25.00 54.80 -32.30
CA LEU A 370 -24.88 55.21 -33.70
C LEU A 370 -25.63 56.53 -34.00
N SER A 371 -26.36 57.06 -33.01
CA SER A 371 -27.01 58.37 -33.02
C SER A 371 -26.18 59.34 -32.20
#